data_AF-A0A392T9I7-F1
#
_entry.id   AF-A0A392T9I7-F1
#
_cell.length_a   1.000
_cell.length_b   1.000
_cell.length_c   1.000
_cell.angle_alpha   90.00
_cell.angle_beta   90.00
_cell.angle_gamma   90.00
#
_symmetry.space_group_name_H-M   'P 1'
#
loop_
_entity.id
_entity.type
_entity.pdbx_description
1 polymer ?
#
loop_
_entity_poly.entity_id
_entity_poly.type
_entity_poly.pdbx_seq_one_letter_code
_entity_poly.pdbx_strand_id
1 'polypeptide(L)' 'ISWVKWDDVCKPKKDGGLGVRDLRRTNISLLAKWRWKLLHPEEELWKDIVVAKYGSGVVGRSNLGDELMTVNYMMILVSF' A
#
# COMPACT_ATOMS: atom_id res chain seq x y z
N ILE A 1 14.42 17.19 18.78
CA ILE A 1 14.15 16.05 17.86
C ILE A 1 14.83 16.36 16.54
N SER A 2 15.82 15.56 16.14
CA SER A 2 16.45 15.68 14.81
C SER A 2 15.62 14.89 13.80
N TRP A 3 15.03 15.57 12.83
CA TRP A 3 14.36 14.93 11.71
C TRP A 3 15.41 14.47 10.69
N VAL A 4 15.65 13.16 10.65
CA VAL A 4 16.50 12.54 9.62
C VAL A 4 15.62 12.21 8.43
N LYS A 5 16.04 12.58 7.23
CA LYS A 5 15.31 12.24 5.99
C LYS A 5 15.29 10.73 5.83
N TRP A 6 14.11 10.17 5.58
CA TRP A 6 13.93 8.73 5.44
C TRP A 6 14.74 8.14 4.28
N ASP A 7 14.96 8.96 3.24
CA ASP A 7 15.85 8.61 2.12
C ASP A 7 17.29 8.32 2.58
N ASP A 8 17.80 9.04 3.57
CA ASP A 8 19.15 8.82 4.11
C ASP A 8 19.20 7.56 4.99
N VAL A 9 18.12 7.24 5.70
CA VAL A 9 18.00 6.00 6.48
C VAL A 9 17.96 4.78 5.57
N CYS A 10 17.30 4.89 4.42
CA CYS A 10 17.12 3.79 3.47
C CYS A 10 18.35 3.53 2.58
N LYS A 11 19.34 4.44 2.55
CA LYS A 11 20.59 4.23 1.81
C LYS A 11 21.34 2.99 2.33
N PRO A 12 22.03 2.24 1.47
CA PRO A 12 22.90 1.15 1.90
C PRO A 12 23.94 1.62 2.93
N LYS A 13 24.35 0.73 3.85
CA LYS A 13 25.41 1.04 4.84
C LYS A 13 26.72 1.52 4.21
N LYS A 14 27.06 1.00 3.03
CA LYS A 14 28.23 1.43 2.24
C LYS A 14 28.18 2.89 1.77
N ASP A 15 26.97 3.46 1.67
CA ASP A 15 26.73 4.82 1.18
C ASP A 15 26.33 5.77 2.33
N GLY A 16 26.59 5.38 3.59
CA GLY A 16 26.35 6.19 4.78
C GLY A 16 24.92 6.14 5.35
N GLY A 17 24.06 5.26 4.85
CA GLY A 17 22.71 5.03 5.41
C GLY A 17 22.63 3.87 6.41
N LEU A 18 21.43 3.57 6.93
CA LEU A 18 21.23 2.42 7.82
C LEU A 18 21.00 1.10 7.07
N GLY A 19 20.76 1.14 5.76
CA GLY A 19 20.40 -0.02 4.96
C GLY A 19 19.00 -0.56 5.25
N VAL A 20 18.12 0.28 5.82
CA VAL A 20 16.73 -0.09 6.11
C VAL A 20 15.95 -0.12 4.80
N ARG A 21 15.05 -1.09 4.66
CA ARG A 21 14.23 -1.23 3.45
C ARG A 21 13.24 -0.07 3.35
N ASP A 22 13.16 0.56 2.17
CA ASP A 22 12.24 1.68 1.94
C ASP A 22 10.78 1.22 2.13
N LEU A 23 10.17 1.72 3.20
CA LEU A 23 8.79 1.43 3.57
C LEU A 23 7.82 1.88 2.47
N ARG A 24 8.09 2.98 1.76
CA ARG A 24 7.24 3.44 0.66
C ARG A 24 7.24 2.44 -0.48
N ARG A 25 8.42 1.97 -0.89
CA ARG A 25 8.55 0.94 -1.94
C ARG A 25 7.89 -0.37 -1.53
N THR A 26 8.09 -0.78 -0.29
CA THR A 26 7.46 -1.99 0.26
C THR A 26 5.94 -1.84 0.24
N ASN A 27 5.42 -0.69 0.66
CA ASN A 27 4.00 -0.40 0.67
C ASN A 27 3.38 -0.44 -0.74
N ILE A 28 4.04 0.18 -1.73
CA ILE A 28 3.61 0.14 -3.14
C ILE A 28 3.55 -1.31 -3.65
N SER A 29 4.56 -2.14 -3.33
CA SER A 29 4.57 -3.54 -3.75
C SER A 29 3.45 -4.36 -3.11
N LEU A 30 3.16 -4.12 -1.82
CA LEU A 30 2.05 -4.77 -1.12
C LEU A 30 0.72 -4.33 -1.70
N LEU A 31 0.54 -3.05 -1.98
CA LEU A 31 -0.65 -2.50 -2.64
C LEU A 31 -0.89 -3.14 -4.00
N ALA A 32 0.13 -3.25 -4.84
CA ALA A 32 0.02 -3.91 -6.14
C ALA A 32 -0.41 -5.38 -6.00
N LYS A 33 0.16 -6.10 -5.02
CA LYS A 33 -0.23 -7.49 -4.70
C LYS A 33 -1.67 -7.59 -4.21
N TRP A 34 -2.10 -6.68 -3.33
CA TRP A 34 -3.47 -6.62 -2.83
C TRP A 34 -4.48 -6.31 -3.93
N ARG A 35 -4.15 -5.37 -4.81
CA ARG A 35 -4.98 -5.06 -5.99
C ARG A 35 -5.09 -6.25 -6.92
N TRP A 36 -3.97 -6.91 -7.22
CA TRP A 36 -3.98 -8.13 -8.02
C TRP A 36 -4.92 -9.19 -7.44
N LYS A 37 -4.86 -9.39 -6.11
CA LYS A 37 -5.78 -10.29 -5.42
C LYS A 37 -7.24 -9.86 -5.54
N LEU A 38 -7.53 -8.57 -5.38
CA LEU A 38 -8.89 -8.04 -5.47
C LEU A 38 -9.49 -8.23 -6.89
N LEU A 39 -8.67 -8.05 -7.93
CA LEU A 39 -9.06 -8.27 -9.33
C LEU A 39 -9.17 -9.75 -9.70
N HIS A 40 -8.53 -10.63 -8.94
CA HIS A 40 -8.60 -12.06 -9.19
C HIS A 40 -9.99 -12.60 -8.84
N PRO A 41 -10.55 -13.50 -9.64
CA PRO A 41 -11.93 -13.99 -9.52
C PRO A 41 -12.14 -14.94 -8.34
N GLU A 42 -11.11 -15.24 -7.53
CA GLU A 42 -11.29 -16.04 -6.31
C GLU A 42 -12.25 -15.34 -5.35
N GLU A 43 -13.35 -16.00 -4.99
CA GLU A 43 -14.28 -15.49 -3.99
C GLU A 43 -13.65 -15.64 -2.61
N GLU A 44 -13.22 -14.52 -2.03
CA GLU A 44 -12.70 -14.46 -0.68
C GLU A 44 -13.58 -13.52 0.14
N LEU A 45 -14.02 -13.94 1.33
CA LEU A 45 -14.97 -13.22 2.19
C LEU A 45 -14.54 -11.77 2.50
N TRP A 46 -13.25 -11.49 2.53
CA TRP A 46 -12.73 -10.14 2.74
C TRP A 46 -13.01 -9.20 1.56
N LYS A 47 -13.12 -9.73 0.33
CA LYS A 47 -13.48 -8.93 -0.85
C LYS A 47 -14.90 -8.41 -0.71
N ASP A 48 -15.82 -9.25 -0.22
CA ASP A 48 -17.21 -8.85 0.04
C ASP A 48 -17.29 -7.78 1.12
N ILE A 49 -16.50 -7.90 2.20
CA ILE A 49 -16.42 -6.89 3.26
C ILE A 49 -15.89 -5.56 2.70
N VAL A 50 -14.87 -5.61 1.86
CA VAL A 50 -14.28 -4.41 1.22
C VAL A 50 -15.29 -3.76 0.26
N VAL A 51 -15.97 -4.55 -0.57
CA VAL A 51 -17.01 -4.07 -1.49
C VAL A 51 -18.22 -3.52 -0.72
N ALA A 52 -18.62 -4.14 0.39
CA ALA A 52 -19.70 -3.65 1.23
C ALA A 52 -19.36 -2.32 1.92
N LYS A 53 -18.10 -2.15 2.34
CA LYS A 53 -17.64 -0.94 3.04
C LYS A 53 -17.37 0.24 2.10
N TYR A 54 -16.87 -0.02 0.90
CA TYR A 54 -16.34 1.01 -0.01
C TYR A 54 -17.01 1.04 -1.39
N GLY A 55 -17.93 0.13 -1.66
CA GLY A 55 -18.69 0.02 -2.90
C GLY A 55 -18.02 -0.86 -3.97
N SER A 56 -18.79 -1.25 -4.98
CA SER A 56 -18.30 -2.06 -6.11
C SER A 56 -17.30 -1.32 -7.02
N GLY A 57 -17.23 0.01 -6.92
CA GLY A 57 -16.29 0.83 -7.68
C GLY A 57 -14.80 0.59 -7.37
N VAL A 58 -14.49 -0.12 -6.28
CA VAL A 58 -13.11 -0.45 -5.88
C VAL A 58 -12.50 -1.52 -6.80
N VAL A 59 -13.32 -2.38 -7.40
CA VAL A 59 -12.85 -3.44 -8.32
C VAL A 59 -12.63 -2.90 -9.74
N GLY A 60 -13.32 -1.82 -10.11
CA GLY A 60 -13.37 -1.32 -11.50
C GLY A 60 -12.57 -0.05 -11.81
N ARG A 61 -11.93 0.61 -10.83
CA ARG A 61 -11.16 1.84 -11.11
C ARG A 61 -9.79 1.52 -11.70
N SER A 62 -9.53 2.04 -12.89
CA SER A 62 -8.27 1.90 -13.64
C SER A 62 -7.17 2.86 -13.17
N ASN A 63 -7.52 3.97 -12.52
CA ASN A 63 -6.56 5.01 -12.13
C ASN A 63 -5.79 4.66 -10.84
N LEU A 64 -4.53 4.25 -11.00
CA LEU A 64 -3.59 3.96 -9.91
C LEU A 64 -3.41 5.13 -8.93
N GLY A 65 -3.43 6.38 -9.40
CA GLY A 65 -3.18 7.56 -8.55
C GLY A 65 -4.24 7.80 -7.48
N ASP A 66 -5.51 7.70 -7.85
CA ASP A 66 -6.65 7.88 -6.93
C ASP A 66 -6.82 6.65 -6.01
N GLU A 67 -6.43 5.48 -6.52
CA GLU A 67 -6.42 4.23 -5.78
C GLU A 67 -5.32 4.23 -4.71
N LEU A 68 -4.12 4.75 -4.98
CA LEU A 68 -3.08 4.90 -3.96
C LEU A 68 -3.55 5.81 -2.81
N MET A 69 -4.29 6.88 -3.08
CA MET A 69 -4.86 7.74 -2.04
C MET A 69 -5.94 7.01 -1.23
N THR A 70 -6.84 6.30 -1.90
CA THR A 70 -7.94 5.56 -1.26
C THR A 70 -7.40 4.38 -0.44
N VAL A 71 -6.45 3.61 -0.99
CA VAL A 71 -5.90 2.41 -0.36
C VAL A 71 -4.83 2.76 0.68
N ASN A 72 -4.13 3.89 0.57
CA ASN A 72 -3.32 4.39 1.68
C ASN A 72 -4.23 4.79 2.85
N TYR A 73 -5.37 5.44 2.59
CA TYR A 73 -6.41 5.65 3.61
C TYR A 73 -6.96 4.33 4.18
N MET A 74 -7.24 3.32 3.34
CA MET A 74 -7.69 2.01 3.81
C MET A 74 -6.63 1.26 4.62
N MET A 75 -5.37 1.25 4.19
CA MET A 75 -4.30 0.58 4.93
C MET A 75 -4.00 1.28 6.26
N ILE A 76 -4.10 2.61 6.31
CA ILE A 76 -4.03 3.35 7.57
C ILE A 76 -5.21 2.95 8.47
N LEU A 77 -6.44 2.86 7.95
CA LEU A 77 -7.63 2.51 8.73
C LEU A 77 -7.72 1.03 9.14
N VAL A 78 -7.00 0.12 8.47
CA VAL A 78 -6.98 -1.32 8.79
C VAL A 78 -5.75 -1.71 9.62
N SER A 79 -4.78 -0.79 9.80
CA SER A 79 -3.59 -1.00 10.62
C SER A 79 -3.65 -0.38 12.03
N PHE A 80 -4.83 0.01 12.52
CA PHE A 80 -5.07 0.40 13.91
C PHE A 80 -6.07 -0.53 14.60
#